data_AF-A0A498NWW9-F1
#
_entry.id   AF-A0A498NWW9-F1
#
_cell.length_a   1.000
_cell.length_b   1.000
_cell.length_c   1.000
_cell.angle_alpha   90.00
_cell.angle_beta   90.00
_cell.angle_gamma   90.00
#
_symmetry.space_group_name_H-M   'P 1'
#
loop_
_entity.id
_entity.type
_entity.pdbx_description
1 polymer ?
#
loop_
_entity_poly.entity_id
_entity_poly.type
_entity_poly.pdbx_seq_one_letter_code
_entity_poly.pdbx_strand_id
1 'polypeptide(L)'
;MWSLTCVTLALLILEPAMADTIEVAALGRPLYPGMLYDCRKDSFIPGVTLWNKKSLNENLDSHPQTKTDLKFSSSDSLSSKASLLDVSASLKASFLGGLVEVGGSAKFLRDTKSSNKQSRVTMYYSETTRFEQLTMSHLGEITYPQVFNQKTATHVVTAVLYGVQAFMVFDWTFSEEENKQMIEGGLNVMVKNIPKFSIDGKGAIKLTDSEKKVAENISCTFYGDVRLEQNPTTFTEALEVYKKLPTILKENPEKVVPVKVWLYPLNLLSDKAAQLKTEISASAVNSIDDIKDGLDEVERTYNDFPKTLDNIFSDITHRLHLFKNSFKSYKAKLLKEVGSVLPAIRGGRGEKKSIEDILKIHNSSPFNADMLKQWLDDAKSELDLLNSNKEKLNGIKTENAANLNTIHLNPNIEVVVCLTFTSLSYEDPYLSTLTEFVKSDKFKGLDEKKNMVSLASVRKWFRDPDVIWKMKENLGLFKSFSEANKDEKRIHFIISAISNPSSPGSSIYLYEKGKLTDTQFQPVSKPPPPIVKDTSNRIMSLKLQKSPTGKTVQYRVEYKEVKSDSGPEEQWDVQNTADEDFTQTGLESGKKYFIRYRIVGKVGVSEASENISYIPSSGKD
;
A
#
# COMPACT_ATOMS: atom_id res chain seq x y z
N MET A 1 -62.39 20.48 35.57
CA MET A 1 -61.29 21.00 36.39
C MET A 1 -60.33 19.84 36.69
N TRP A 2 -59.38 19.62 35.81
CA TRP A 2 -58.24 18.75 36.09
C TRP A 2 -57.23 19.60 36.87
N SER A 3 -56.77 19.14 38.02
CA SER A 3 -55.98 19.96 38.93
C SER A 3 -54.64 20.36 38.27
N LEU A 4 -54.28 21.65 38.42
CA LEU A 4 -53.03 22.24 37.94
C LEU A 4 -51.78 21.48 38.46
N THR A 5 -51.93 20.70 39.53
CA THR A 5 -50.91 19.83 40.13
C THR A 5 -50.58 18.58 39.32
N CYS A 6 -51.50 18.02 38.52
CA CYS A 6 -51.19 16.86 37.67
C CYS A 6 -50.40 17.25 36.41
N VAL A 7 -50.65 18.44 35.87
CA VAL A 7 -49.94 18.95 34.67
C VAL A 7 -48.51 19.39 35.02
N THR A 8 -48.30 19.95 36.21
CA THR A 8 -46.96 20.36 36.68
C THR A 8 -46.08 19.17 37.08
N LEU A 9 -46.64 18.10 37.67
CA LEU A 9 -45.88 16.88 37.98
C LEU A 9 -45.48 16.12 36.71
N ALA A 10 -46.33 16.09 35.68
CA ALA A 10 -46.00 15.49 34.38
C ALA A 10 -44.89 16.28 33.66
N LEU A 11 -44.93 17.62 33.67
CA LEU A 11 -43.85 18.44 33.07
C LEU A 11 -42.51 18.32 33.82
N LEU A 12 -42.53 18.24 35.16
CA LEU A 12 -41.31 18.11 35.98
C LEU A 12 -40.63 16.73 35.89
N ILE A 13 -41.34 15.68 35.47
CA ILE A 13 -40.78 14.33 35.23
C ILE A 13 -40.29 14.18 33.79
N LEU A 14 -40.91 14.87 32.82
CA LEU A 14 -40.56 14.79 31.40
C LEU A 14 -39.31 15.61 31.02
N GLU A 15 -39.06 16.76 31.65
CA GLU A 15 -37.86 17.59 31.37
C GLU A 15 -36.52 16.89 31.68
N PRO A 16 -36.32 16.21 32.83
CA PRO A 16 -35.08 15.45 33.07
C PRO A 16 -35.01 14.13 32.29
N ALA A 17 -36.14 13.50 31.95
CA ALA A 17 -36.17 12.22 31.24
C ALA A 17 -35.76 12.31 29.75
N MET A 18 -35.98 13.46 29.10
CA MET A 18 -35.49 13.72 27.74
C MET A 18 -33.99 14.03 27.69
N ALA A 19 -33.38 14.50 28.79
CA ALA A 19 -31.95 14.80 28.85
C ALA A 19 -31.05 13.56 28.91
N ASP A 20 -31.59 12.40 29.32
CA ASP A 20 -30.85 11.14 29.48
C ASP A 20 -31.08 10.12 28.34
N THR A 21 -31.88 10.46 27.32
CA THR A 21 -32.13 9.55 26.18
C THR A 21 -30.98 9.63 25.18
N ILE A 22 -30.43 8.47 24.78
CA ILE A 22 -29.26 8.40 23.88
C ILE A 22 -29.72 8.05 22.45
N GLU A 23 -29.25 8.82 21.47
CA GLU A 23 -29.41 8.50 20.05
C GLU A 23 -28.24 7.65 19.55
N VAL A 24 -28.56 6.57 18.83
CA VAL A 24 -27.55 5.64 18.29
C VAL A 24 -27.87 5.29 16.83
N ALA A 25 -26.87 5.38 15.96
CA ALA A 25 -26.97 4.88 14.59
C ALA A 25 -27.14 3.34 14.59
N ALA A 26 -28.11 2.83 13.84
CA ALA A 26 -28.41 1.41 13.83
C ALA A 26 -27.34 0.59 13.10
N LEU A 27 -26.71 1.15 12.06
CA LEU A 27 -25.61 0.53 11.31
C LEU A 27 -25.94 -0.87 10.73
N GLY A 28 -27.18 -1.04 10.26
CA GLY A 28 -27.68 -2.31 9.73
C GLY A 28 -27.97 -3.38 10.79
N ARG A 29 -27.92 -3.03 12.09
CA ARG A 29 -28.31 -3.93 13.19
C ARG A 29 -29.84 -3.95 13.33
N PRO A 30 -30.46 -5.12 13.56
CA PRO A 30 -31.92 -5.26 13.67
C PRO A 30 -32.39 -4.80 15.06
N LEU A 31 -32.50 -3.49 15.24
CA LEU A 31 -32.95 -2.84 16.48
C LEU A 31 -34.40 -2.41 16.35
N TYR A 32 -35.24 -2.88 17.26
CA TYR A 32 -36.68 -2.64 17.27
C TYR A 32 -37.15 -2.11 18.63
N PRO A 33 -38.27 -1.37 18.69
CA PRO A 33 -38.85 -0.93 19.95
C PRO A 33 -39.06 -2.08 20.94
N GLY A 34 -38.69 -1.86 22.20
CA GLY A 34 -38.78 -2.85 23.28
C GLY A 34 -37.56 -3.77 23.43
N MET A 35 -36.61 -3.76 22.49
CA MET A 35 -35.37 -4.52 22.60
C MET A 35 -34.43 -3.91 23.65
N LEU A 36 -33.74 -4.78 24.39
CA LEU A 36 -32.73 -4.36 25.35
C LEU A 36 -31.38 -4.12 24.66
N TYR A 37 -30.66 -3.10 25.14
CA TYR A 37 -29.37 -2.70 24.61
C TYR A 37 -28.35 -2.48 25.74
N ASP A 38 -27.12 -2.97 25.55
CA ASP A 38 -26.00 -2.73 26.46
C ASP A 38 -25.03 -1.71 25.87
N CYS A 39 -25.18 -0.43 26.25
CA CYS A 39 -24.26 0.64 25.83
C CYS A 39 -22.81 0.43 26.28
N ARG A 40 -22.54 -0.48 27.23
CA ARG A 40 -21.14 -0.81 27.60
C ARG A 40 -20.45 -1.56 26.47
N LYS A 41 -21.17 -2.42 25.76
CA LYS A 41 -20.66 -3.30 24.70
C LYS A 41 -21.15 -2.92 23.30
N ASP A 42 -22.08 -1.99 23.19
CA ASP A 42 -22.81 -1.65 21.96
C ASP A 42 -23.50 -2.84 21.28
N SER A 43 -24.09 -3.70 22.12
CA SER A 43 -24.78 -4.93 21.70
C SER A 43 -26.24 -4.94 22.15
N PHE A 44 -27.13 -5.44 21.29
CA PHE A 44 -28.52 -5.72 21.65
C PHE A 44 -28.67 -7.14 22.23
N ILE A 45 -29.73 -7.37 23.01
CA ILE A 45 -30.04 -8.67 23.62
C ILE A 45 -31.26 -9.28 22.91
N PRO A 46 -31.06 -10.28 22.03
CA PRO A 46 -32.17 -10.95 21.34
C PRO A 46 -33.07 -11.71 22.31
N GLY A 47 -34.39 -11.67 22.09
CA GLY A 47 -35.35 -12.54 22.78
C GLY A 47 -35.68 -12.19 24.24
N VAL A 48 -35.04 -11.17 24.82
CA VAL A 48 -35.31 -10.70 26.18
C VAL A 48 -35.92 -9.31 26.12
N THR A 49 -37.11 -9.14 26.72
CA THR A 49 -37.86 -7.88 26.74
C THR A 49 -38.40 -7.60 28.13
N LEU A 50 -38.69 -6.32 28.44
CA LEU A 50 -39.34 -5.92 29.70
C LEU A 50 -40.85 -6.19 29.68
N TRP A 51 -41.45 -6.12 28.51
CA TRP A 51 -42.89 -6.26 28.29
C TRP A 51 -43.19 -7.48 27.43
N ASN A 52 -44.39 -8.05 27.63
CA ASN A 52 -44.89 -9.10 26.75
C ASN A 52 -45.24 -8.54 25.35
N LYS A 53 -45.34 -9.43 24.36
CA LYS A 53 -45.59 -9.07 22.95
C LYS A 53 -46.90 -8.29 22.76
N LYS A 54 -47.95 -8.63 23.51
CA LYS A 54 -49.25 -7.94 23.40
C LYS A 54 -49.11 -6.48 23.81
N SER A 55 -48.52 -6.23 24.99
CA SER A 55 -48.26 -4.88 25.49
C SER A 55 -47.34 -4.08 24.57
N LEU A 56 -46.30 -4.68 23.98
CA LEU A 56 -45.45 -3.98 23.01
C LEU A 56 -46.22 -3.55 21.75
N ASN A 57 -47.06 -4.43 21.20
CA ASN A 57 -47.81 -4.16 19.99
C ASN A 57 -48.92 -3.11 20.19
N GLU A 58 -49.63 -3.16 21.33
CA GLU A 58 -50.72 -2.22 21.64
C GLU A 58 -50.22 -0.79 21.91
N ASN A 59 -48.94 -0.62 22.23
CA ASN A 59 -48.34 0.66 22.60
C ASN A 59 -47.36 1.22 21.56
N LEU A 60 -47.32 0.60 20.38
CA LEU A 60 -46.50 1.07 19.29
C LEU A 60 -47.26 2.18 18.54
N ASP A 61 -46.75 3.41 18.65
CA ASP A 61 -47.19 4.53 17.83
C ASP A 61 -46.27 4.66 16.62
N SER A 62 -46.85 4.83 15.44
CA SER A 62 -46.12 4.87 14.16
C SER A 62 -46.63 6.01 13.31
N HIS A 63 -45.74 6.92 12.92
CA HIS A 63 -46.07 8.03 12.04
C HIS A 63 -45.11 8.15 10.84
N PRO A 64 -45.60 8.61 9.67
CA PRO A 64 -44.74 8.89 8.52
C PRO A 64 -43.70 9.96 8.84
N GLN A 65 -42.46 9.73 8.40
CA GLN A 65 -41.35 10.68 8.53
C GLN A 65 -40.44 10.59 7.29
N THR A 66 -40.96 11.09 6.17
CA THR A 66 -40.26 11.03 4.89
C THR A 66 -39.24 12.15 4.75
N LYS A 67 -37.97 11.80 4.57
CA LYS A 67 -36.89 12.75 4.30
C LYS A 67 -35.85 12.12 3.39
N THR A 68 -35.47 12.82 2.33
CA THR A 68 -34.37 12.44 1.45
C THR A 68 -33.15 13.31 1.74
N ASP A 69 -31.97 12.70 1.85
CA ASP A 69 -30.68 13.36 2.02
C ASP A 69 -29.70 12.82 0.97
N LEU A 70 -28.91 13.71 0.38
CA LEU A 70 -27.91 13.39 -0.63
C LEU A 70 -26.62 14.17 -0.31
N LYS A 71 -25.54 13.44 -0.03
CA LYS A 71 -24.24 14.03 0.32
C LYS A 71 -23.13 13.43 -0.53
N PHE A 72 -22.04 14.18 -0.66
CA PHE A 72 -20.85 13.76 -1.38
C PHE A 72 -19.62 13.96 -0.48
N SER A 73 -18.73 12.97 -0.45
CA SER A 73 -17.46 13.04 0.29
C SER A 73 -16.30 12.64 -0.61
N SER A 74 -15.26 13.47 -0.65
CA SER A 74 -13.96 13.11 -1.25
C SER A 74 -12.97 12.54 -0.21
N SER A 75 -13.39 12.45 1.06
CA SER A 75 -12.59 11.93 2.16
C SER A 75 -12.96 10.48 2.47
N ASP A 76 -11.94 9.64 2.63
CA ASP A 76 -12.07 8.21 2.97
C ASP A 76 -11.76 7.92 4.45
N SER A 77 -11.44 8.95 5.26
CA SER A 77 -11.18 8.80 6.71
C SER A 77 -12.39 8.23 7.44
N LEU A 78 -12.15 7.43 8.48
CA LEU A 78 -13.23 6.87 9.28
C LEU A 78 -14.11 7.97 9.91
N SER A 79 -13.52 9.08 10.37
CA SER A 79 -14.27 10.23 10.86
C SER A 79 -15.25 10.79 9.82
N SER A 80 -14.83 10.96 8.56
CA SER A 80 -15.74 11.44 7.51
C SER A 80 -16.86 10.44 7.22
N LYS A 81 -16.57 9.14 7.24
CA LYS A 81 -17.58 8.08 7.07
C LYS A 81 -18.57 8.02 8.23
N ALA A 82 -18.05 8.13 9.46
CA ALA A 82 -18.84 8.19 10.69
C ALA A 82 -19.81 9.38 10.67
N SER A 83 -19.36 10.56 10.20
CA SER A 83 -20.22 11.74 10.07
C SER A 83 -21.34 11.57 9.03
N LEU A 84 -21.11 10.85 7.92
CA LEU A 84 -22.17 10.56 6.94
C LEU A 84 -23.29 9.70 7.54
N LEU A 85 -22.94 8.77 8.43
CA LEU A 85 -23.84 7.84 9.10
C LEU A 85 -24.35 8.34 10.46
N ASP A 86 -23.99 9.56 10.87
CA ASP A 86 -24.32 10.14 12.17
C ASP A 86 -23.90 9.24 13.35
N VAL A 87 -22.68 8.68 13.26
CA VAL A 87 -22.08 7.81 14.27
C VAL A 87 -21.43 8.66 15.36
N SER A 88 -21.89 8.49 16.60
CA SER A 88 -21.32 9.17 17.77
C SER A 88 -19.88 8.74 18.07
N ALA A 89 -19.13 9.56 18.81
CA ALA A 89 -17.76 9.22 19.21
C ALA A 89 -17.69 7.90 20.01
N SER A 90 -18.66 7.67 20.91
CA SER A 90 -18.74 6.43 21.68
C SER A 90 -18.95 5.22 20.76
N LEU A 91 -19.88 5.30 19.81
CA LEU A 91 -20.12 4.19 18.87
C LEU A 91 -18.93 3.99 17.90
N LYS A 92 -18.25 5.08 17.49
CA LYS A 92 -17.01 5.04 16.69
C LYS A 92 -15.91 4.27 17.42
N ALA A 93 -15.74 4.50 18.73
CA ALA A 93 -14.79 3.76 19.56
C ALA A 93 -15.08 2.26 19.57
N SER A 94 -16.35 1.87 19.68
CA SER A 94 -16.77 0.47 19.65
C SER A 94 -16.59 -0.18 18.28
N PHE A 95 -16.82 0.58 17.20
CA PHE A 95 -16.51 0.12 15.86
C PHE A 95 -15.00 -0.11 15.67
N LEU A 96 -14.16 0.85 16.10
CA LEU A 96 -12.70 0.73 16.10
C LEU A 96 -12.23 -0.49 16.90
N GLY A 97 -12.83 -0.72 18.07
CA GLY A 97 -12.54 -1.84 18.95
C GLY A 97 -13.12 -3.19 18.49
N GLY A 98 -13.84 -3.24 17.37
CA GLY A 98 -14.46 -4.47 16.86
C GLY A 98 -15.62 -4.99 17.71
N LEU A 99 -16.23 -4.16 18.56
CA LEU A 99 -17.41 -4.51 19.36
C LEU A 99 -18.72 -4.43 18.56
N VAL A 100 -18.71 -3.67 17.46
CA VAL A 100 -19.89 -3.46 16.60
C VAL A 100 -19.71 -4.17 15.27
N GLU A 101 -20.62 -5.10 14.99
CA GLU A 101 -20.78 -5.66 13.65
C GLU A 101 -21.73 -4.79 12.84
N VAL A 102 -21.30 -4.43 11.63
CA VAL A 102 -22.05 -3.54 10.72
C VAL A 102 -22.68 -4.36 9.59
N GLY A 103 -23.93 -4.04 9.27
CA GLY A 103 -24.72 -4.68 8.22
C GLY A 103 -25.07 -3.71 7.08
N GLY A 104 -25.65 -4.25 6.00
CA GLY A 104 -26.22 -3.45 4.91
C GLY A 104 -25.29 -2.36 4.37
N SER A 105 -25.82 -1.15 4.26
CA SER A 105 -25.11 0.06 3.83
C SER A 105 -23.91 0.41 4.72
N ALA A 106 -23.99 0.16 6.03
CA ALA A 106 -22.94 0.48 7.00
C ALA A 106 -21.66 -0.36 6.84
N LYS A 107 -21.68 -1.42 6.00
CA LYS A 107 -20.45 -2.10 5.55
C LYS A 107 -19.45 -1.15 4.89
N PHE A 108 -19.93 -0.03 4.34
CA PHE A 108 -19.10 1.09 3.86
C PHE A 108 -18.05 1.56 4.88
N LEU A 109 -18.33 1.49 6.19
CA LEU A 109 -17.36 1.87 7.24
C LEU A 109 -16.07 1.03 7.20
N ARG A 110 -16.12 -0.19 6.65
CA ARG A 110 -14.98 -1.10 6.51
C ARG A 110 -14.27 -0.98 5.16
N ASP A 111 -14.90 -0.37 4.17
CA ASP A 111 -14.27 -0.11 2.88
C ASP A 111 -13.24 0.99 3.07
N THR A 112 -11.98 0.76 2.72
CA THR A 112 -10.91 1.76 2.75
C THR A 112 -10.11 1.65 1.47
N LYS A 113 -9.58 2.78 0.99
CA LYS A 113 -8.67 2.79 -0.17
C LYS A 113 -7.55 1.77 0.02
N SER A 114 -7.27 0.98 -1.00
CA SER A 114 -6.23 -0.05 -0.95
C SER A 114 -4.85 0.46 -1.39
N SER A 115 -4.80 1.62 -2.05
CA SER A 115 -3.63 2.18 -2.72
C SER A 115 -3.58 3.71 -2.57
N ASN A 116 -2.39 4.32 -2.64
CA ASN A 116 -2.26 5.78 -2.74
C ASN A 116 -2.40 6.30 -4.18
N LYS A 117 -2.43 5.38 -5.15
CA LYS A 117 -2.69 5.61 -6.57
C LYS A 117 -4.18 5.48 -6.93
N GLN A 118 -5.03 5.75 -5.94
CA GLN A 118 -6.49 5.64 -6.03
C GLN A 118 -7.12 6.95 -5.56
N SER A 119 -7.90 7.58 -6.44
CA SER A 119 -8.78 8.69 -6.13
C SER A 119 -10.17 8.17 -5.84
N ARG A 120 -10.84 8.73 -4.84
CA ARG A 120 -12.14 8.26 -4.36
C ARG A 120 -13.10 9.39 -4.09
N VAL A 121 -14.34 9.24 -4.54
CA VAL A 121 -15.47 10.08 -4.16
C VAL A 121 -16.66 9.21 -3.84
N THR A 122 -17.29 9.43 -2.70
CA THR A 122 -18.47 8.68 -2.25
C THR A 122 -19.71 9.54 -2.37
N MET A 123 -20.76 9.00 -2.99
CA MET A 123 -22.11 9.53 -2.92
C MET A 123 -22.91 8.77 -1.86
N TYR A 124 -23.51 9.50 -0.93
CA TYR A 124 -24.40 9.00 0.10
C TYR A 124 -25.83 9.43 -0.20
N TYR A 125 -26.73 8.45 -0.33
CA TYR A 125 -28.17 8.63 -0.46
C TYR A 125 -28.85 8.06 0.78
N SER A 126 -29.79 8.81 1.35
CA SER A 126 -30.62 8.34 2.45
C SER A 126 -32.06 8.76 2.26
N GLU A 127 -32.98 7.84 2.53
CA GLU A 127 -34.41 8.11 2.54
C GLU A 127 -35.04 7.51 3.79
N THR A 128 -35.49 8.36 4.72
CA THR A 128 -36.27 7.91 5.88
C THR A 128 -37.74 7.83 5.49
N THR A 129 -38.50 6.95 6.12
CA THR A 129 -39.89 6.69 5.74
C THR A 129 -40.86 6.83 6.91
N ARG A 130 -40.57 6.20 8.04
CA ARG A 130 -41.46 6.15 9.21
C ARG A 130 -40.66 6.16 10.50
N PHE A 131 -41.31 6.65 11.54
CA PHE A 131 -40.79 6.63 12.90
C PHE A 131 -41.77 5.87 13.78
N GLU A 132 -41.25 4.91 14.54
CA GLU A 132 -42.02 4.12 15.50
C GLU A 132 -41.51 4.40 16.91
N GLN A 133 -42.43 4.56 17.87
CA GLN A 133 -42.10 4.80 19.27
C GLN A 133 -43.03 4.05 20.22
N LEU A 134 -42.54 3.72 21.40
CA LEU A 134 -43.35 3.19 22.50
C LEU A 134 -44.04 4.35 23.24
N THR A 135 -45.34 4.26 23.43
CA THR A 135 -46.11 5.25 24.19
C THR A 135 -45.85 5.12 25.71
N MET A 136 -45.84 6.26 26.40
CA MET A 136 -45.53 6.34 27.84
C MET A 136 -46.57 5.67 28.75
N SER A 137 -47.74 5.31 28.23
CA SER A 137 -48.86 4.71 28.98
C SER A 137 -48.49 3.44 29.75
N HIS A 138 -47.44 2.72 29.35
CA HIS A 138 -47.03 1.45 29.97
C HIS A 138 -45.54 1.37 30.34
N LEU A 139 -44.78 2.49 30.31
CA LEU A 139 -43.38 2.46 30.77
C LEU A 139 -43.26 2.05 32.26
N GLY A 140 -44.33 2.25 33.06
CA GLY A 140 -44.39 1.82 34.46
C GLY A 140 -44.87 0.38 34.72
N GLU A 141 -45.60 -0.25 33.80
CA GLU A 141 -46.18 -1.60 33.99
C GLU A 141 -45.33 -2.69 33.33
N ILE A 142 -44.21 -3.02 33.99
CA ILE A 142 -43.23 -3.98 33.49
C ILE A 142 -43.70 -5.42 33.72
N THR A 143 -43.84 -6.21 32.65
CA THR A 143 -44.27 -7.62 32.74
C THR A 143 -43.18 -8.53 33.32
N TYR A 144 -41.91 -8.26 33.02
CA TYR A 144 -40.78 -9.11 33.38
C TYR A 144 -39.70 -8.36 34.19
N PRO A 145 -39.99 -7.92 35.42
CA PRO A 145 -39.05 -7.13 36.23
C PRO A 145 -37.77 -7.90 36.61
N GLN A 146 -37.80 -9.23 36.59
CA GLN A 146 -36.62 -10.08 36.83
C GLN A 146 -35.47 -9.83 35.85
N VAL A 147 -35.75 -9.25 34.67
CA VAL A 147 -34.74 -8.89 33.67
C VAL A 147 -33.71 -7.90 34.24
N PHE A 148 -34.13 -6.97 35.12
CA PHE A 148 -33.20 -6.01 35.74
C PHE A 148 -32.11 -6.70 36.57
N ASN A 149 -32.43 -7.82 37.22
CA ASN A 149 -31.47 -8.57 38.04
C ASN A 149 -30.36 -9.22 37.22
N GLN A 150 -30.59 -9.44 35.91
CA GLN A 150 -29.60 -10.06 35.02
C GLN A 150 -28.43 -9.11 34.72
N LYS A 151 -28.64 -7.79 34.80
CA LYS A 151 -27.62 -6.74 34.55
C LYS A 151 -26.92 -6.87 33.18
N THR A 152 -27.60 -7.50 32.23
CA THR A 152 -27.13 -7.78 30.86
C THR A 152 -27.29 -6.58 29.93
N ALA A 153 -28.23 -5.69 30.20
CA ALA A 153 -28.50 -4.48 29.42
C ALA A 153 -28.51 -3.23 30.31
N THR A 154 -28.27 -2.07 29.69
CA THR A 154 -28.29 -0.76 30.36
C THR A 154 -29.43 0.14 29.87
N HIS A 155 -29.92 -0.11 28.65
CA HIS A 155 -30.98 0.68 28.02
C HIS A 155 -32.02 -0.23 27.36
N VAL A 156 -33.18 0.35 27.04
CA VAL A 156 -34.21 -0.24 26.17
C VAL A 156 -34.45 0.69 24.99
N VAL A 157 -34.66 0.11 23.80
CA VAL A 157 -35.02 0.87 22.60
C VAL A 157 -36.45 1.35 22.74
N THR A 158 -36.67 2.66 22.77
CA THR A 158 -38.01 3.26 22.90
C THR A 158 -38.52 3.83 21.58
N ALA A 159 -37.64 4.24 20.67
CA ALA A 159 -38.04 4.68 19.34
C ALA A 159 -37.02 4.27 18.26
N VAL A 160 -37.51 4.13 17.04
CA VAL A 160 -36.73 3.74 15.86
C VAL A 160 -37.20 4.55 14.65
N LEU A 161 -36.24 5.16 13.95
CA LEU A 161 -36.43 5.78 12.64
C LEU A 161 -36.02 4.77 11.57
N TYR A 162 -36.96 4.44 10.69
CA TYR A 162 -36.74 3.51 9.59
C TYR A 162 -36.51 4.25 8.28
N GLY A 163 -35.74 3.61 7.41
CA GLY A 163 -35.44 4.10 6.07
C GLY A 163 -34.53 3.16 5.33
N VAL A 164 -33.87 3.72 4.32
CA VAL A 164 -32.77 3.08 3.61
C VAL A 164 -31.61 4.04 3.49
N GLN A 165 -30.41 3.47 3.47
CA GLN A 165 -29.20 4.20 3.13
C GLN A 165 -28.49 3.46 1.99
N ALA A 166 -27.79 4.22 1.15
CA ALA A 166 -26.99 3.69 0.07
C ALA A 166 -25.73 4.54 -0.13
N PHE A 167 -24.60 3.87 -0.27
CA PHE A 167 -23.32 4.45 -0.63
C PHE A 167 -22.90 3.93 -1.99
N MET A 168 -22.57 4.84 -2.90
CA MET A 168 -21.88 4.54 -4.15
C MET A 168 -20.47 5.11 -4.03
N VAL A 169 -19.50 4.22 -3.93
CA VAL A 169 -18.08 4.55 -3.79
C VAL A 169 -17.45 4.51 -5.18
N PHE A 170 -17.09 5.69 -5.70
CA PHE A 170 -16.49 5.82 -7.01
C PHE A 170 -14.98 5.89 -6.89
N ASP A 171 -14.29 4.97 -7.57
CA ASP A 171 -12.84 4.85 -7.55
C ASP A 171 -12.25 5.00 -8.94
N TRP A 172 -11.19 5.81 -9.02
CA TRP A 172 -10.34 5.96 -10.20
C TRP A 172 -8.90 5.62 -9.80
N THR A 173 -8.35 4.55 -10.37
CA THR A 173 -6.96 4.12 -10.16
C THR A 173 -6.06 4.67 -11.26
N PHE A 174 -4.87 5.17 -10.91
CA PHE A 174 -3.98 5.87 -11.83
C PHE A 174 -2.50 5.41 -11.71
N SER A 175 -1.67 5.72 -12.71
CA SER A 175 -0.22 5.45 -12.71
C SER A 175 0.58 6.58 -12.05
N GLU A 176 1.89 6.38 -11.83
CA GLU A 176 2.74 7.45 -11.27
C GLU A 176 2.96 8.62 -12.24
N GLU A 177 2.78 8.44 -13.55
CA GLU A 177 2.96 9.51 -14.54
C GLU A 177 1.72 10.42 -14.67
N GLU A 178 0.58 9.99 -14.14
CA GLU A 178 -0.68 10.70 -14.28
C GLU A 178 -0.84 11.84 -13.26
N ASN A 179 -1.47 12.94 -13.68
CA ASN A 179 -1.66 14.10 -12.82
C ASN A 179 -2.78 13.85 -11.80
N LYS A 180 -2.37 13.46 -10.58
CA LYS A 180 -3.26 13.21 -9.43
C LYS A 180 -4.28 14.33 -9.20
N GLN A 181 -3.89 15.60 -9.25
CA GLN A 181 -4.81 16.71 -8.99
C GLN A 181 -5.90 16.83 -10.07
N MET A 182 -5.53 16.58 -11.33
CA MET A 182 -6.48 16.58 -12.44
C MET A 182 -7.48 15.43 -12.32
N ILE A 183 -7.01 14.25 -11.91
CA ILE A 183 -7.85 13.06 -11.71
C ILE A 183 -8.80 13.25 -10.52
N GLU A 184 -8.29 13.73 -9.38
CA GLU A 184 -9.10 14.05 -8.20
C GLU A 184 -10.17 15.12 -8.52
N GLY A 185 -9.80 16.17 -9.25
CA GLY A 185 -10.73 17.19 -9.71
C GLY A 185 -11.79 16.64 -10.66
N GLY A 186 -11.39 15.86 -11.66
CA GLY A 186 -12.27 15.25 -12.66
C GLY A 186 -13.29 14.30 -12.04
N LEU A 187 -12.84 13.39 -11.16
CA LEU A 187 -13.71 12.45 -10.45
C LEU A 187 -14.75 13.20 -9.59
N ASN A 188 -14.30 14.20 -8.83
CA ASN A 188 -15.18 14.99 -7.96
C ASN A 188 -16.27 15.73 -8.72
N VAL A 189 -15.94 16.32 -9.88
CA VAL A 189 -16.91 16.99 -10.74
C VAL A 189 -17.93 16.00 -11.30
N MET A 190 -17.46 14.87 -11.83
CA MET A 190 -18.33 13.83 -12.42
C MET A 190 -19.35 13.31 -11.40
N VAL A 191 -18.89 12.93 -10.21
CA VAL A 191 -19.76 12.35 -9.19
C VAL A 191 -20.74 13.38 -8.64
N LYS A 192 -20.32 14.62 -8.40
CA LYS A 192 -21.24 15.70 -7.95
C LYS A 192 -22.27 16.11 -8.99
N ASN A 193 -22.02 15.82 -10.27
CA ASN A 193 -22.97 16.09 -11.35
C ASN A 193 -23.98 14.95 -11.58
N ILE A 194 -23.89 13.82 -10.86
CA ILE A 194 -24.86 12.71 -10.93
C ILE A 194 -26.33 13.18 -10.93
N PRO A 195 -26.76 14.09 -10.04
CA PRO A 195 -28.14 14.57 -10.02
C PRO A 195 -28.55 15.40 -11.25
N LYS A 196 -27.60 15.92 -12.03
CA LYS A 196 -27.84 16.82 -13.16
C LYS A 196 -27.91 16.09 -14.50
N PHE A 197 -27.39 14.86 -14.61
CA PHE A 197 -27.41 14.13 -15.88
C PHE A 197 -28.83 13.73 -16.27
N SER A 198 -29.28 14.11 -17.46
CA SER A 198 -30.61 13.74 -17.99
C SER A 198 -30.63 12.34 -18.62
N ILE A 199 -31.81 11.72 -18.66
CA ILE A 199 -32.07 10.50 -19.45
C ILE A 199 -32.66 10.93 -20.80
N ASP A 200 -32.19 10.35 -21.91
CA ASP A 200 -32.79 10.52 -23.23
C ASP A 200 -34.05 9.65 -23.38
N GLY A 201 -34.94 9.96 -24.33
CA GLY A 201 -36.25 9.28 -24.47
C GLY A 201 -36.24 7.75 -24.64
N LYS A 202 -35.05 7.13 -24.79
CA LYS A 202 -34.83 5.68 -24.87
C LYS A 202 -34.21 5.05 -23.60
N GLY A 203 -34.07 5.80 -22.51
CA GLY A 203 -33.44 5.30 -21.27
C GLY A 203 -31.92 5.51 -21.19
N ALA A 204 -31.27 5.94 -22.27
CA ALA A 204 -29.82 6.19 -22.31
C ALA A 204 -29.46 7.51 -21.62
N ILE A 205 -28.40 7.51 -20.80
CA ILE A 205 -27.90 8.73 -20.14
C ILE A 205 -27.23 9.66 -21.17
N LYS A 206 -27.54 10.97 -21.10
CA LYS A 206 -26.84 11.99 -21.91
C LYS A 206 -25.51 12.38 -21.25
N LEU A 207 -24.42 11.82 -21.75
CA LEU A 207 -23.04 12.25 -21.47
C LEU A 207 -22.41 12.81 -22.76
N THR A 208 -21.63 13.88 -22.62
CA THR A 208 -20.74 14.36 -23.69
C THR A 208 -19.62 13.35 -23.96
N ASP A 209 -18.98 13.42 -25.13
CA ASP A 209 -17.91 12.47 -25.45
C ASP A 209 -16.68 12.60 -24.54
N SER A 210 -16.43 13.79 -23.98
CA SER A 210 -15.41 13.98 -22.94
C SER A 210 -15.81 13.33 -21.61
N GLU A 211 -17.07 13.45 -21.20
CA GLU A 211 -17.57 12.82 -19.97
C GLU A 211 -17.59 11.29 -20.06
N LYS A 212 -17.88 10.73 -21.24
CA LYS A 212 -17.82 9.27 -21.47
C LYS A 212 -16.42 8.71 -21.25
N LYS A 213 -15.40 9.34 -21.85
CA LYS A 213 -14.00 8.94 -21.65
C LYS A 213 -13.58 8.98 -20.19
N VAL A 214 -14.07 9.97 -19.45
CA VAL A 214 -13.82 10.05 -18.01
C VAL A 214 -14.55 8.92 -17.27
N ALA A 215 -15.84 8.70 -17.57
CA ALA A 215 -16.66 7.68 -16.93
C ALA A 215 -16.12 6.25 -17.11
N GLU A 216 -15.45 5.96 -18.23
CA GLU A 216 -14.80 4.67 -18.50
C GLU A 216 -13.69 4.33 -17.51
N ASN A 217 -13.06 5.33 -16.88
CA ASN A 217 -12.01 5.14 -15.88
C ASN A 217 -12.53 5.02 -14.44
N ILE A 218 -13.85 5.18 -14.25
CA ILE A 218 -14.47 5.23 -12.93
C ILE A 218 -15.20 3.91 -12.65
N SER A 219 -14.69 3.19 -11.67
CA SER A 219 -15.37 2.04 -11.07
C SER A 219 -16.32 2.48 -9.95
N CYS A 220 -17.35 1.69 -9.69
CA CYS A 220 -18.30 1.91 -8.59
C CYS A 220 -18.37 0.67 -7.69
N THR A 221 -18.39 0.88 -6.38
CA THR A 221 -18.74 -0.14 -5.39
C THR A 221 -19.98 0.31 -4.61
N PHE A 222 -21.01 -0.54 -4.57
CA PHE A 222 -22.29 -0.23 -3.93
C PHE A 222 -22.44 -0.90 -2.56
N TYR A 223 -22.82 -0.11 -1.56
CA TYR A 223 -23.24 -0.56 -0.23
C TYR A 223 -24.61 0.02 0.09
N GLY A 224 -25.67 -0.79 0.08
CA GLY A 224 -27.01 -0.28 0.34
C GLY A 224 -27.90 -1.26 1.08
N ASP A 225 -28.97 -0.72 1.65
CA ASP A 225 -30.03 -1.47 2.33
C ASP A 225 -31.14 -1.93 1.37
N VAL A 226 -30.90 -1.76 0.07
CA VAL A 226 -31.83 -2.09 -1.01
C VAL A 226 -31.33 -3.31 -1.76
N ARG A 227 -32.22 -4.26 -2.05
CA ARG A 227 -31.91 -5.41 -2.90
C ARG A 227 -32.00 -5.01 -4.37
N LEU A 228 -30.85 -4.97 -5.04
CA LEU A 228 -30.75 -4.79 -6.48
C LEU A 228 -30.66 -6.16 -7.19
N GLU A 229 -31.08 -6.24 -8.45
CA GLU A 229 -30.85 -7.43 -9.29
C GLU A 229 -29.36 -7.62 -9.55
N GLN A 230 -28.67 -6.52 -9.84
CA GLN A 230 -27.22 -6.44 -10.02
C GLN A 230 -26.69 -5.17 -9.37
N ASN A 231 -25.58 -5.29 -8.64
CA ASN A 231 -24.91 -4.12 -8.07
C ASN A 231 -24.15 -3.37 -9.16
N PRO A 232 -24.15 -2.02 -9.15
CA PRO A 232 -23.42 -1.24 -10.13
C PRO A 232 -21.91 -1.38 -9.91
N THR A 233 -21.19 -1.57 -11.01
CA THR A 233 -19.72 -1.68 -11.07
C THR A 233 -19.07 -0.56 -11.86
N THR A 234 -19.86 0.15 -12.68
CA THR A 234 -19.42 1.27 -13.51
C THR A 234 -20.13 2.58 -13.13
N PHE A 235 -19.59 3.72 -13.57
CA PHE A 235 -20.22 5.02 -13.37
C PHE A 235 -21.63 5.11 -13.96
N THR A 236 -21.82 4.57 -15.18
CA THR A 236 -23.10 4.60 -15.89
C THR A 236 -24.17 3.77 -15.18
N GLU A 237 -23.83 2.55 -14.75
CA GLU A 237 -24.72 1.69 -13.95
C GLU A 237 -25.12 2.37 -12.63
N ALA A 238 -24.17 3.02 -11.96
CA ALA A 238 -24.44 3.74 -10.72
C ALA A 238 -25.46 4.88 -10.92
N LEU A 239 -25.36 5.60 -12.04
CA LEU A 239 -26.31 6.66 -12.39
C LEU A 239 -27.71 6.12 -12.70
N GLU A 240 -27.82 4.95 -13.33
CA GLU A 240 -29.11 4.28 -13.51
C GLU A 240 -29.73 3.86 -12.18
N VAL A 241 -28.93 3.25 -11.29
CA VAL A 241 -29.38 2.85 -9.94
C VAL A 241 -29.87 4.07 -9.18
N TYR A 242 -29.09 5.17 -9.16
CA TYR A 242 -29.48 6.42 -8.49
C TYR A 242 -30.86 6.91 -8.92
N LYS A 243 -31.17 6.88 -10.23
CA LYS A 243 -32.46 7.33 -10.76
C LYS A 243 -33.60 6.36 -10.44
N LYS A 244 -33.32 5.08 -10.27
CA LYS A 244 -34.30 4.04 -9.91
C LYS A 244 -34.56 3.97 -8.40
N LEU A 245 -33.63 4.42 -7.55
CA LEU A 245 -33.74 4.32 -6.08
C LEU A 245 -35.09 4.84 -5.54
N PRO A 246 -35.57 6.06 -5.88
CA PRO A 246 -36.86 6.54 -5.36
C PRO A 246 -38.05 5.65 -5.75
N THR A 247 -38.03 5.06 -6.95
CA THR A 247 -39.10 4.18 -7.43
C THR A 247 -39.07 2.84 -6.70
N ILE A 248 -37.88 2.25 -6.55
CA ILE A 248 -37.69 0.98 -5.84
C ILE A 248 -38.23 1.07 -4.40
N LEU A 249 -38.02 2.22 -3.76
CA LEU A 249 -38.46 2.47 -2.37
C LEU A 249 -39.95 2.68 -2.26
N LYS A 250 -40.56 3.38 -3.21
CA LYS A 250 -42.03 3.51 -3.30
C LYS A 250 -42.72 2.17 -3.50
N GLU A 251 -42.13 1.26 -4.28
CA GLU A 251 -42.70 -0.06 -4.57
C GLU A 251 -42.50 -1.07 -3.41
N ASN A 252 -41.59 -0.79 -2.47
CA ASN A 252 -41.25 -1.69 -1.36
C ASN A 252 -41.28 -0.98 0.01
N PRO A 253 -42.41 -0.35 0.41
CA PRO A 253 -42.48 0.48 1.61
C PRO A 253 -42.23 -0.31 2.92
N GLU A 254 -42.46 -1.62 2.90
CA GLU A 254 -42.24 -2.50 4.06
C GLU A 254 -40.80 -3.02 4.19
N LYS A 255 -39.95 -2.85 3.16
CA LYS A 255 -38.56 -3.35 3.14
C LYS A 255 -37.57 -2.26 3.56
N VAL A 256 -37.85 -1.61 4.69
CA VAL A 256 -36.99 -0.58 5.29
C VAL A 256 -36.27 -1.12 6.52
N VAL A 257 -35.10 -0.57 6.82
CA VAL A 257 -34.27 -0.99 7.95
C VAL A 257 -34.20 0.12 9.01
N PRO A 258 -33.90 -0.21 10.28
CA PRO A 258 -33.56 0.80 11.28
C PRO A 258 -32.36 1.63 10.82
N VAL A 259 -32.50 2.96 10.85
CA VAL A 259 -31.44 3.93 10.54
C VAL A 259 -30.88 4.53 11.82
N LYS A 260 -31.77 4.97 12.72
CA LYS A 260 -31.42 5.57 14.01
C LYS A 260 -32.38 5.07 15.10
N VAL A 261 -31.87 4.90 16.32
CA VAL A 261 -32.66 4.46 17.48
C VAL A 261 -32.47 5.39 18.68
N TRP A 262 -33.49 5.47 19.52
CA TRP A 262 -33.48 6.18 20.79
C TRP A 262 -33.50 5.16 21.93
N LEU A 263 -32.56 5.32 22.85
CA LEU A 263 -32.32 4.41 23.95
C LEU A 263 -32.69 5.09 25.27
N TYR A 264 -33.63 4.48 25.99
CA TYR A 264 -34.04 4.94 27.31
C TYR A 264 -33.29 4.17 28.41
N PRO A 265 -32.69 4.87 29.40
CA PRO A 265 -31.92 4.21 30.45
C PRO A 265 -32.77 3.34 31.38
N LEU A 266 -32.33 2.11 31.63
CA LEU A 266 -33.06 1.17 32.49
C LEU A 266 -33.01 1.54 33.97
N ASN A 267 -32.00 2.31 34.40
CA ASN A 267 -31.87 2.76 35.78
C ASN A 267 -32.93 3.79 36.20
N LEU A 268 -33.57 4.46 35.24
CA LEU A 268 -34.73 5.30 35.49
C LEU A 268 -35.99 4.46 35.78
N LEU A 269 -36.01 3.20 35.34
CA LEU A 269 -37.11 2.25 35.60
C LEU A 269 -36.88 1.41 36.86
N SER A 270 -35.63 1.04 37.15
CA SER A 270 -35.28 0.29 38.36
C SER A 270 -33.82 0.54 38.77
N ASP A 271 -33.62 0.80 40.07
CA ASP A 271 -32.32 0.90 40.73
C ASP A 271 -31.43 -0.36 40.60
N LYS A 272 -32.04 -1.52 40.34
CA LYS A 272 -31.33 -2.80 40.15
C LYS A 272 -30.65 -2.91 38.79
N ALA A 273 -31.05 -2.09 37.81
CA ALA A 273 -30.56 -2.15 36.45
C ALA A 273 -29.06 -1.84 36.35
N ALA A 274 -28.40 -2.38 35.32
CA ALA A 274 -27.04 -1.96 35.00
C ALA A 274 -27.06 -0.54 34.39
N GLN A 275 -25.96 0.18 34.56
CA GLN A 275 -25.82 1.57 34.11
C GLN A 275 -24.59 1.74 33.22
N LEU A 276 -24.69 2.69 32.29
CA LEU A 276 -23.53 3.33 31.68
C LEU A 276 -23.02 4.38 32.68
N LYS A 277 -21.84 4.13 33.27
CA LYS A 277 -21.29 4.99 34.34
C LYS A 277 -20.32 6.06 33.83
N THR A 278 -19.67 5.79 32.71
CA THR A 278 -18.59 6.64 32.20
C THR A 278 -18.59 6.61 30.68
N GLU A 279 -18.40 7.76 30.06
CA GLU A 279 -18.18 7.84 28.61
C GLU A 279 -16.70 7.78 28.26
N ILE A 280 -16.41 7.42 27.01
CA ILE A 280 -15.06 7.51 26.48
C ILE A 280 -14.85 8.93 25.98
N SER A 281 -13.79 9.59 26.43
CA SER A 281 -13.51 10.96 26.02
C SER A 281 -13.33 11.05 24.50
N ALA A 282 -13.95 12.05 23.88
CA ALA A 282 -13.84 12.27 22.44
C ALA A 282 -12.38 12.44 21.98
N SER A 283 -11.53 13.03 22.81
CA SER A 283 -10.09 13.14 22.56
C SER A 283 -9.41 11.78 22.43
N ALA A 284 -9.69 10.84 23.34
CA ALA A 284 -9.13 9.50 23.28
C ALA A 284 -9.62 8.73 22.05
N VAL A 285 -10.89 8.88 21.69
CA VAL A 285 -11.44 8.28 20.46
C VAL A 285 -10.73 8.83 19.22
N ASN A 286 -10.52 10.15 19.14
CA ASN A 286 -9.82 10.75 18.01
C ASN A 286 -8.35 10.31 17.94
N SER A 287 -7.66 10.18 19.08
CA SER A 287 -6.28 9.65 19.07
C SER A 287 -6.18 8.22 18.55
N ILE A 288 -7.16 7.34 18.85
CA ILE A 288 -7.21 5.98 18.28
C ILE A 288 -7.48 6.04 16.78
N ASP A 289 -8.37 6.93 16.35
CA ASP A 289 -8.71 7.16 14.94
C ASP A 289 -7.49 7.63 14.15
N ASP A 290 -6.75 8.63 14.66
CA ASP A 290 -5.52 9.16 14.05
C ASP A 290 -4.44 8.07 13.91
N ILE A 291 -4.27 7.24 14.95
CA ILE A 291 -3.35 6.09 14.89
C ILE A 291 -3.80 5.10 13.82
N LYS A 292 -5.09 4.76 13.76
CA LYS A 292 -5.62 3.84 12.75
C LYS A 292 -5.40 4.40 11.34
N ASP A 293 -5.70 5.68 11.11
CA ASP A 293 -5.51 6.34 9.82
C ASP A 293 -4.02 6.35 9.41
N GLY A 294 -3.11 6.58 10.37
CA GLY A 294 -1.67 6.46 10.16
C GLY A 294 -1.23 5.05 9.76
N LEU A 295 -1.81 4.02 10.38
CA LEU A 295 -1.57 2.62 10.02
C LEU A 295 -2.21 2.26 8.66
N ASP A 296 -3.39 2.78 8.34
CA ASP A 296 -4.02 2.58 7.03
C ASP A 296 -3.19 3.21 5.90
N GLU A 297 -2.53 4.34 6.15
CA GLU A 297 -1.56 4.94 5.21
C GLU A 297 -0.36 4.01 4.99
N VAL A 298 0.20 3.42 6.05
CA VAL A 298 1.29 2.43 5.95
C VAL A 298 0.86 1.22 5.11
N GLU A 299 -0.37 0.72 5.32
CA GLU A 299 -0.91 -0.41 4.54
C GLU A 299 -1.07 -0.06 3.06
N ARG A 300 -1.53 1.16 2.74
CA ARG A 300 -1.63 1.65 1.35
C ARG A 300 -0.26 1.78 0.69
N THR A 301 0.71 2.40 1.35
CA THR A 301 2.09 2.50 0.83
C THR A 301 2.68 1.13 0.57
N TYR A 302 2.46 0.16 1.48
CA TYR A 302 2.89 -1.22 1.27
C TYR A 302 2.21 -1.87 0.06
N ASN A 303 0.90 -1.69 -0.11
CA ASN A 303 0.15 -2.27 -1.23
C ASN A 303 0.53 -1.69 -2.60
N ASP A 304 1.15 -0.51 -2.62
CA ASP A 304 1.67 0.12 -3.84
C ASP A 304 3.01 -0.45 -4.31
N PHE A 305 3.64 -1.32 -3.52
CA PHE A 305 4.81 -2.08 -3.98
C PHE A 305 4.43 -3.04 -5.13
N PRO A 306 5.35 -3.33 -6.05
CA PRO A 306 5.12 -4.30 -7.12
C PRO A 306 4.72 -5.67 -6.55
N LYS A 307 3.64 -6.25 -7.07
CA LYS A 307 3.14 -7.57 -6.63
C LYS A 307 4.12 -8.71 -6.91
N THR A 308 4.90 -8.56 -7.97
CA THR A 308 5.89 -9.53 -8.42
C THR A 308 7.21 -8.80 -8.61
N LEU A 309 8.24 -9.25 -7.90
CA LEU A 309 9.62 -8.82 -8.11
C LEU A 309 10.37 -9.90 -8.89
N ASP A 310 11.48 -9.53 -9.51
CA ASP A 310 12.37 -10.51 -10.12
C ASP A 310 12.88 -11.49 -9.04
N ASN A 311 13.07 -12.75 -9.42
CA ASN A 311 13.54 -13.80 -8.53
C ASN A 311 14.90 -13.47 -7.88
N ILE A 312 15.73 -12.65 -8.54
CA ILE A 312 17.00 -12.18 -7.95
C ILE A 312 16.79 -11.24 -6.74
N PHE A 313 15.60 -10.67 -6.56
CA PHE A 313 15.23 -9.82 -5.41
C PHE A 313 14.34 -10.57 -4.39
N SER A 314 14.51 -11.89 -4.31
CA SER A 314 13.75 -12.74 -3.37
C SER A 314 13.95 -12.35 -1.90
N ASP A 315 15.15 -11.90 -1.51
CA ASP A 315 15.42 -11.40 -0.15
C ASP A 315 14.56 -10.16 0.20
N ILE A 316 14.42 -9.22 -0.73
CA ILE A 316 13.55 -8.03 -0.55
C ILE A 316 12.09 -8.45 -0.43
N THR A 317 11.66 -9.38 -1.30
CA THR A 317 10.31 -9.96 -1.24
C THR A 317 10.03 -10.59 0.12
N HIS A 318 11.00 -11.34 0.65
CA HIS A 318 10.92 -11.97 1.97
C HIS A 318 10.84 -10.92 3.09
N ARG A 319 11.67 -9.87 3.06
CA ARG A 319 11.61 -8.75 4.02
C ARG A 319 10.25 -8.04 4.02
N LEU A 320 9.72 -7.72 2.83
CA LEU A 320 8.39 -7.12 2.67
C LEU A 320 7.27 -8.02 3.21
N HIS A 321 7.39 -9.34 3.05
CA HIS A 321 6.42 -10.30 3.59
C HIS A 321 6.48 -10.39 5.12
N LEU A 322 7.68 -10.41 5.72
CA LEU A 322 7.85 -10.35 7.17
C LEU A 322 7.27 -9.07 7.77
N PHE A 323 7.52 -7.93 7.13
CA PHE A 323 6.93 -6.64 7.50
C PHE A 323 5.40 -6.74 7.49
N LYS A 324 4.80 -7.17 6.37
CA LYS A 324 3.35 -7.28 6.20
C LYS A 324 2.70 -8.11 7.30
N ASN A 325 3.26 -9.29 7.59
CA ASN A 325 2.69 -10.20 8.57
C ASN A 325 2.78 -9.63 9.99
N SER A 326 3.91 -9.04 10.33
CA SER A 326 4.11 -8.37 11.62
C SER A 326 3.17 -7.18 11.79
N PHE A 327 3.06 -6.34 10.76
CA PHE A 327 2.17 -5.18 10.72
C PHE A 327 0.70 -5.58 10.87
N LYS A 328 0.21 -6.54 10.08
CA LYS A 328 -1.18 -7.02 10.17
C LYS A 328 -1.50 -7.61 11.54
N SER A 329 -0.58 -8.40 12.09
CA SER A 329 -0.74 -8.98 13.43
C SER A 329 -0.82 -7.89 14.50
N TYR A 330 0.07 -6.90 14.45
CA TYR A 330 0.07 -5.79 15.40
C TYR A 330 -1.21 -4.94 15.31
N LYS A 331 -1.60 -4.53 14.09
CA LYS A 331 -2.82 -3.73 13.86
C LYS A 331 -4.06 -4.41 14.43
N ALA A 332 -4.22 -5.72 14.20
CA ALA A 332 -5.31 -6.50 14.76
C ALA A 332 -5.26 -6.58 16.30
N LYS A 333 -4.07 -6.75 16.88
CA LYS A 333 -3.88 -6.76 18.34
C LYS A 333 -4.24 -5.42 18.96
N LEU A 334 -3.73 -4.31 18.41
CA LEU A 334 -3.99 -2.96 18.90
C LEU A 334 -5.50 -2.67 18.98
N LEU A 335 -6.23 -2.90 17.89
CA LEU A 335 -7.67 -2.65 17.85
C LEU A 335 -8.45 -3.59 18.78
N LYS A 336 -8.02 -4.84 18.92
CA LYS A 336 -8.60 -5.79 19.89
C LYS A 336 -8.41 -5.32 21.33
N GLU A 337 -7.23 -4.82 21.69
CA GLU A 337 -6.97 -4.29 23.03
C GLU A 337 -7.83 -3.06 23.32
N VAL A 338 -8.00 -2.15 22.35
CA VAL A 338 -8.96 -1.05 22.44
C VAL A 338 -10.36 -1.58 22.76
N GLY A 339 -10.86 -2.56 21.99
CA GLY A 339 -12.17 -3.16 22.24
C GLY A 339 -12.32 -3.82 23.61
N SER A 340 -11.22 -4.36 24.16
CA SER A 340 -11.24 -5.08 25.44
C SER A 340 -11.49 -4.18 26.66
N VAL A 341 -11.01 -2.94 26.62
CA VAL A 341 -11.09 -1.99 27.76
C VAL A 341 -12.40 -1.19 27.80
N LEU A 342 -13.04 -0.97 26.64
CA LEU A 342 -14.24 -0.13 26.53
C LEU A 342 -15.38 -0.56 27.47
N PRO A 343 -15.76 -1.86 27.57
CA PRO A 343 -16.90 -2.26 28.40
C PRO A 343 -16.68 -2.05 29.89
N ALA A 344 -15.44 -2.17 30.35
CA ALA A 344 -15.10 -2.00 31.75
C ALA A 344 -15.04 -0.52 32.15
N ILE A 345 -14.43 0.33 31.31
CA ILE A 345 -14.46 1.79 31.47
C ILE A 345 -15.91 2.28 31.54
N ARG A 346 -16.75 1.89 30.57
CA ARG A 346 -18.17 2.26 30.52
C ARG A 346 -18.99 1.73 31.69
N GLY A 347 -18.60 0.57 32.24
CA GLY A 347 -19.19 0.00 33.45
C GLY A 347 -18.72 0.66 34.75
N GLY A 348 -17.81 1.64 34.69
CA GLY A 348 -17.20 2.30 35.84
C GLY A 348 -16.39 1.33 36.72
N ARG A 349 -15.79 0.30 36.11
CA ARG A 349 -14.81 -0.54 36.78
C ARG A 349 -13.43 0.09 36.57
N GLY A 350 -12.71 0.33 37.67
CA GLY A 350 -11.30 0.71 37.57
C GLY A 350 -10.51 -0.45 36.97
N GLU A 351 -10.12 -0.33 35.70
CA GLU A 351 -9.23 -1.29 35.07
C GLU A 351 -7.77 -1.03 35.46
N LYS A 352 -6.96 -2.08 35.43
CA LYS A 352 -5.49 -1.97 35.52
C LYS A 352 -4.87 -1.31 34.27
N LYS A 353 -5.62 -1.16 33.19
CA LYS A 353 -5.19 -0.55 31.93
C LYS A 353 -6.25 0.41 31.40
N SER A 354 -5.80 1.53 30.88
CA SER A 354 -6.63 2.56 30.28
C SER A 354 -6.35 2.66 28.77
N ILE A 355 -7.20 3.40 28.05
CA ILE A 355 -6.91 3.77 26.66
C ILE A 355 -5.58 4.53 26.57
N GLU A 356 -5.26 5.38 27.55
CA GLU A 356 -3.99 6.12 27.60
C GLU A 356 -2.78 5.19 27.65
N ASP A 357 -2.87 4.06 28.35
CA ASP A 357 -1.79 3.08 28.40
C ASP A 357 -1.59 2.41 27.05
N ILE A 358 -2.68 2.08 26.33
CA ILE A 358 -2.64 1.55 24.97
C ILE A 358 -1.95 2.55 24.03
N LEU A 359 -2.31 3.83 24.13
CA LEU A 359 -1.70 4.91 23.32
C LEU A 359 -0.21 5.07 23.63
N LYS A 360 0.19 5.05 24.91
CA LYS A 360 1.60 5.10 25.33
C LYS A 360 2.40 3.90 24.80
N ILE A 361 1.83 2.70 24.85
CA ILE A 361 2.45 1.48 24.29
C ILE A 361 2.62 1.64 22.79
N HIS A 362 1.61 2.11 22.06
CA HIS A 362 1.70 2.33 20.62
C HIS A 362 2.81 3.33 20.27
N ASN A 363 2.82 4.50 20.93
CA ASN A 363 3.77 5.57 20.64
C ASN A 363 5.23 5.17 20.93
N SER A 364 5.44 4.30 21.93
CA SER A 364 6.75 3.73 22.27
C SER A 364 7.05 2.40 21.57
N SER A 365 6.17 1.92 20.70
CA SER A 365 6.38 0.69 19.95
C SER A 365 7.21 0.96 18.68
N PRO A 366 7.85 -0.07 18.11
CA PRO A 366 8.45 0.04 16.77
C PRO A 366 7.37 0.14 15.66
N PHE A 367 6.08 0.09 16.00
CA PHE A 367 4.96 0.21 15.06
C PHE A 367 4.35 1.61 15.01
N ASN A 368 5.04 2.64 15.52
CA ASN A 368 4.60 4.00 15.23
C ASN A 368 4.67 4.25 13.71
N ALA A 369 3.74 5.08 13.21
CA ALA A 369 3.55 5.25 11.77
C ALA A 369 4.80 5.80 11.07
N ASP A 370 5.56 6.68 11.72
CA ASP A 370 6.74 7.31 11.11
C ASP A 370 7.88 6.32 10.90
N MET A 371 8.16 5.44 11.87
CA MET A 371 9.16 4.37 11.75
C MET A 371 8.77 3.37 10.66
N LEU A 372 7.48 3.00 10.57
CA LEU A 372 6.97 2.10 9.53
C LEU A 372 7.08 2.72 8.14
N LYS A 373 6.70 4.00 7.98
CA LYS A 373 6.83 4.75 6.72
C LYS A 373 8.28 4.87 6.30
N GLN A 374 9.16 5.25 7.22
CA GLN A 374 10.59 5.37 6.93
C GLN A 374 11.15 4.06 6.37
N TRP A 375 10.85 2.92 7.01
CA TRP A 375 11.29 1.62 6.52
C TRP A 375 10.73 1.27 5.14
N LEU A 376 9.47 1.60 4.85
CA LEU A 376 8.90 1.42 3.51
C LEU A 376 9.58 2.33 2.48
N ASP A 377 9.87 3.58 2.80
CA ASP A 377 10.58 4.51 1.92
C ASP A 377 12.01 4.02 1.63
N ASP A 378 12.67 3.44 2.63
CA ASP A 378 13.96 2.79 2.49
C ASP A 378 13.90 1.60 1.54
N ALA A 379 12.92 0.71 1.73
CA ALA A 379 12.71 -0.45 0.86
C ALA A 379 12.37 -0.04 -0.58
N LYS A 380 11.59 1.03 -0.76
CA LYS A 380 11.30 1.62 -2.07
C LYS A 380 12.57 2.16 -2.72
N SER A 381 13.37 2.93 -1.99
CA SER A 381 14.63 3.50 -2.48
C SER A 381 15.63 2.42 -2.91
N GLU A 382 15.75 1.34 -2.12
CA GLU A 382 16.60 0.20 -2.45
C GLU A 382 16.12 -0.49 -3.73
N LEU A 383 14.80 -0.71 -3.86
CA LEU A 383 14.21 -1.33 -5.04
C LEU A 383 14.39 -0.47 -6.31
N ASP A 384 14.19 0.85 -6.20
CA ASP A 384 14.35 1.79 -7.31
C ASP A 384 15.81 1.81 -7.81
N LEU A 385 16.78 1.77 -6.87
CA LEU A 385 18.21 1.64 -7.21
C LEU A 385 18.49 0.35 -7.98
N LEU A 386 17.94 -0.78 -7.53
CA LEU A 386 18.16 -2.08 -8.17
C LEU A 386 17.50 -2.15 -9.55
N ASN A 387 16.27 -1.65 -9.69
CA ASN A 387 15.58 -1.58 -10.97
C ASN A 387 16.34 -0.69 -11.97
N SER A 388 16.82 0.47 -11.55
CA SER A 388 17.64 1.35 -12.40
C SER A 388 18.93 0.68 -12.89
N ASN A 389 19.57 -0.13 -12.05
CA ASN A 389 20.76 -0.89 -12.45
C ASN A 389 20.42 -2.01 -13.44
N LYS A 390 19.30 -2.70 -13.22
CA LYS A 390 18.82 -3.76 -14.11
C LYS A 390 18.47 -3.23 -15.50
N GLU A 391 17.74 -2.11 -15.58
CA GLU A 391 17.37 -1.48 -16.86
C GLU A 391 18.59 -1.15 -17.72
N LYS A 392 19.71 -0.77 -17.10
CA LYS A 392 20.97 -0.48 -17.80
C LYS A 392 21.65 -1.71 -18.39
N LEU A 393 21.28 -2.92 -17.95
CA LEU A 393 21.81 -4.21 -18.35
C LEU A 393 20.78 -5.06 -19.13
N ASN A 394 19.79 -4.42 -19.75
CA ASN A 394 18.81 -5.10 -20.57
C ASN A 394 19.48 -6.02 -21.62
N GLY A 395 19.05 -7.28 -21.67
CA GLY A 395 19.61 -8.32 -22.54
C GLY A 395 20.53 -9.32 -21.84
N ILE A 396 20.97 -9.03 -20.61
CA ILE A 396 21.74 -9.97 -19.79
C ILE A 396 20.80 -10.82 -18.93
N LYS A 397 21.06 -12.12 -18.89
CA LYS A 397 20.23 -13.08 -18.14
C LYS A 397 20.37 -12.88 -16.63
N THR A 398 19.24 -12.83 -15.91
CA THR A 398 19.21 -12.86 -14.44
C THR A 398 19.06 -14.29 -13.93
N GLU A 399 19.88 -14.66 -12.94
CA GLU A 399 19.93 -16.02 -12.40
C GLU A 399 20.03 -16.01 -10.88
N ASN A 400 19.21 -16.81 -10.23
CA ASN A 400 19.30 -17.01 -8.78
C ASN A 400 20.56 -17.83 -8.45
N ALA A 401 21.18 -17.56 -7.30
CA ALA A 401 22.31 -18.32 -6.77
C ALA A 401 22.09 -19.85 -6.83
N ALA A 402 20.88 -20.34 -6.54
CA ALA A 402 20.55 -21.76 -6.60
C ALA A 402 20.62 -22.36 -8.02
N ASN A 403 20.37 -21.53 -9.05
CA ASN A 403 20.34 -21.96 -10.45
C ASN A 403 21.71 -21.86 -11.14
N LEU A 404 22.70 -21.22 -10.53
CA LEU A 404 24.06 -21.12 -11.08
C LEU A 404 24.67 -22.49 -11.40
N ASN A 405 24.34 -23.51 -10.60
CA ASN A 405 24.76 -24.89 -10.84
C ASN A 405 24.34 -25.41 -12.23
N THR A 406 23.18 -25.01 -12.73
CA THR A 406 22.70 -25.44 -14.06
C THR A 406 23.54 -24.85 -15.19
N ILE A 407 24.06 -23.63 -15.01
CA ILE A 407 24.97 -22.99 -15.96
C ILE A 407 26.34 -23.66 -15.93
N HIS A 408 26.82 -24.01 -14.75
CA HIS A 408 28.10 -24.71 -14.57
C HIS A 408 28.13 -26.11 -15.21
N LEU A 409 26.98 -26.72 -15.49
CA LEU A 409 26.87 -28.04 -16.14
C LEU A 409 26.93 -27.97 -17.67
N ASN A 410 26.88 -26.79 -18.29
CA ASN A 410 26.94 -26.68 -19.74
C ASN A 410 28.40 -26.75 -20.23
N PRO A 411 28.79 -27.79 -20.99
CA PRO A 411 30.18 -27.98 -21.41
C PRO A 411 30.64 -26.92 -22.42
N ASN A 412 29.73 -26.18 -23.06
CA ASN A 412 30.07 -25.11 -23.99
C ASN A 412 30.43 -23.79 -23.29
N ILE A 413 30.21 -23.69 -21.98
CA ILE A 413 30.49 -22.50 -21.18
C ILE A 413 31.78 -22.74 -20.38
N GLU A 414 32.87 -22.12 -20.81
CA GLU A 414 34.15 -22.22 -20.09
C GLU A 414 34.25 -21.17 -18.98
N VAL A 415 33.68 -19.99 -19.20
CA VAL A 415 33.79 -18.84 -18.30
C VAL A 415 32.42 -18.22 -18.06
N VAL A 416 32.11 -17.93 -16.80
CA VAL A 416 30.95 -17.11 -16.42
C VAL A 416 31.45 -15.87 -15.69
N VAL A 417 31.08 -14.70 -16.21
CA VAL A 417 31.29 -13.40 -15.54
C VAL A 417 29.95 -12.97 -14.97
N CYS A 418 29.86 -12.87 -13.65
CA CYS A 418 28.62 -12.62 -12.94
C CYS A 418 28.69 -11.29 -12.19
N LEU A 419 27.84 -10.32 -12.56
CA LEU A 419 27.61 -9.16 -11.70
C LEU A 419 26.64 -9.59 -10.59
N THR A 420 27.11 -9.58 -9.34
CA THR A 420 26.31 -10.02 -8.20
C THR A 420 26.01 -8.87 -7.25
N PHE A 421 24.75 -8.75 -6.83
CA PHE A 421 24.34 -7.89 -5.72
C PHE A 421 24.63 -8.60 -4.40
N THR A 422 25.46 -7.98 -3.56
CA THR A 422 26.08 -8.64 -2.40
C THR A 422 25.44 -8.31 -1.07
N SER A 423 24.58 -7.28 -1.03
CA SER A 423 24.01 -6.75 0.22
C SER A 423 22.51 -7.05 0.43
N LEU A 424 21.85 -7.79 -0.46
CA LEU A 424 20.39 -7.94 -0.40
C LEU A 424 19.90 -8.80 0.77
N SER A 425 20.68 -9.80 1.17
CA SER A 425 20.36 -10.75 2.23
C SER A 425 20.88 -10.35 3.62
N TYR A 426 21.34 -9.10 3.78
CA TYR A 426 21.72 -8.60 5.10
C TYR A 426 20.52 -8.63 6.04
N GLU A 427 20.76 -9.08 7.27
CA GLU A 427 19.73 -9.07 8.32
C GLU A 427 19.22 -7.66 8.54
N ASP A 428 17.90 -7.56 8.76
CA ASP A 428 17.24 -6.30 9.08
C ASP A 428 16.90 -6.29 10.59
N PRO A 429 17.64 -5.53 11.41
CA PRO A 429 17.42 -5.47 12.85
C PRO A 429 16.04 -4.89 13.21
N TYR A 430 15.50 -4.02 12.35
CA TYR A 430 14.19 -3.42 12.57
C TYR A 430 13.08 -4.46 12.38
N LEU A 431 13.12 -5.26 11.31
CA LEU A 431 12.17 -6.37 11.14
C LEU A 431 12.24 -7.41 12.26
N SER A 432 13.44 -7.68 12.76
CA SER A 432 13.64 -8.55 13.93
C SER A 432 12.93 -7.97 15.17
N THR A 433 13.06 -6.66 15.39
CA THR A 433 12.39 -5.92 16.47
C THR A 433 10.86 -5.96 16.32
N LEU A 434 10.32 -5.76 15.11
CA LEU A 434 8.88 -5.88 14.85
C LEU A 434 8.36 -7.29 15.19
N THR A 435 9.11 -8.30 14.77
CA THR A 435 8.75 -9.71 15.00
C THR A 435 8.79 -10.08 16.48
N GLU A 436 9.83 -9.65 17.22
CA GLU A 436 9.92 -9.85 18.67
C GLU A 436 8.78 -9.13 19.40
N PHE A 437 8.49 -7.88 19.02
CA PHE A 437 7.41 -7.10 19.63
C PHE A 437 6.05 -7.79 19.43
N VAL A 438 5.74 -8.28 18.22
CA VAL A 438 4.49 -9.01 17.96
C VAL A 438 4.42 -10.32 18.74
N LYS A 439 5.54 -11.04 18.92
CA LYS A 439 5.56 -12.27 19.72
C LYS A 439 5.41 -11.99 21.21
N SER A 440 5.91 -10.86 21.68
CA SER A 440 5.77 -10.43 23.06
C SER A 440 4.35 -9.98 23.38
N ASP A 441 3.87 -10.30 24.58
CA ASP A 441 2.56 -9.86 25.06
C ASP A 441 2.72 -8.52 25.81
N LYS A 442 3.27 -7.50 25.14
CA LYS A 442 3.57 -6.17 25.74
C LYS A 442 2.31 -5.45 26.21
N PHE A 443 1.17 -5.74 25.60
CA PHE A 443 -0.12 -5.29 26.13
C PHE A 443 -0.51 -5.98 27.43
N LYS A 444 0.20 -7.01 27.94
CA LYS A 444 -0.04 -7.67 29.23
C LYS A 444 0.89 -7.24 30.38
N GLY A 445 2.12 -6.79 30.11
CA GLY A 445 3.08 -6.39 31.14
C GLY A 445 3.75 -5.04 30.83
N LEU A 446 3.56 -4.06 31.72
CA LEU A 446 4.09 -2.69 31.62
C LEU A 446 5.57 -2.56 32.04
N ASP A 447 6.24 -3.65 32.42
CA ASP A 447 7.42 -3.58 33.31
C ASP A 447 8.80 -3.86 32.68
N GLU A 448 8.94 -3.88 31.36
CA GLU A 448 10.26 -4.07 30.76
C GLU A 448 10.64 -2.94 29.81
N LYS A 449 11.42 -1.99 30.36
CA LYS A 449 12.39 -1.17 29.62
C LYS A 449 13.41 -2.10 28.94
N LYS A 450 13.03 -2.72 27.82
CA LYS A 450 13.99 -3.21 26.84
C LYS A 450 14.33 -2.06 25.91
N ASN A 451 15.63 -1.83 25.70
CA ASN A 451 16.16 -0.82 24.81
C ASN A 451 15.51 -0.94 23.42
N MET A 452 14.74 0.08 23.02
CA MET A 452 14.30 0.22 21.64
C MET A 452 15.53 0.38 20.76
N VAL A 453 15.66 -0.46 19.74
CA VAL A 453 16.64 -0.25 18.68
C VAL A 453 16.23 1.04 17.96
N SER A 454 17.06 2.08 18.09
CA SER A 454 16.91 3.29 17.28
C SER A 454 17.18 2.95 15.81
N LEU A 455 16.18 3.15 14.94
CA LEU A 455 16.28 3.00 13.48
C LEU A 455 17.46 3.79 12.89
N ALA A 456 17.89 4.86 13.57
CA ALA A 456 18.97 5.74 13.14
C ALA A 456 20.36 5.07 13.16
N SER A 457 20.51 3.89 13.77
CA SER A 457 21.83 3.24 13.96
C SER A 457 22.20 2.18 12.92
N VAL A 458 21.32 1.82 11.99
CA VAL A 458 21.62 0.80 10.97
C VAL A 458 22.12 1.47 9.68
N ARG A 459 23.42 1.35 9.39
CA ARG A 459 24.04 1.84 8.14
C ARG A 459 23.44 1.08 6.95
N LYS A 460 22.68 1.78 6.11
CA LYS A 460 22.05 1.22 4.90
C LYS A 460 23.00 1.29 3.72
N TRP A 461 23.34 0.14 3.14
CA TRP A 461 24.32 0.04 2.05
C TRP A 461 23.92 0.90 0.82
N PHE A 462 22.63 1.01 0.51
CA PHE A 462 22.12 1.77 -0.64
C PHE A 462 22.06 3.29 -0.41
N ARG A 463 22.43 3.77 0.78
CA ARG A 463 22.59 5.21 1.08
C ARG A 463 24.06 5.59 1.29
N ASP A 464 24.97 4.64 1.16
CA ASP A 464 26.39 4.85 1.37
C ASP A 464 27.06 5.31 0.06
N PRO A 465 27.58 6.54 -0.04
CA PRO A 465 28.15 7.07 -1.28
C PRO A 465 29.29 6.23 -1.84
N ASP A 466 30.13 5.64 -0.98
CA ASP A 466 31.27 4.83 -1.41
C ASP A 466 30.80 3.52 -2.02
N VAL A 467 29.77 2.91 -1.42
CA VAL A 467 29.13 1.69 -1.94
C VAL A 467 28.45 1.98 -3.28
N ILE A 468 27.69 3.07 -3.37
CA ILE A 468 27.01 3.46 -4.62
C ILE A 468 28.03 3.76 -5.73
N TRP A 469 29.13 4.43 -5.41
CA TRP A 469 30.22 4.68 -6.34
C TRP A 469 30.84 3.38 -6.84
N LYS A 470 31.16 2.45 -5.94
CA LYS A 470 31.73 1.15 -6.29
C LYS A 470 30.78 0.32 -7.16
N MET A 471 29.49 0.35 -6.84
CA MET A 471 28.48 -0.31 -7.67
C MET A 471 28.41 0.27 -9.07
N LYS A 472 28.48 1.60 -9.22
CA LYS A 472 28.50 2.27 -10.52
C LYS A 472 29.74 1.88 -11.33
N GLU A 473 30.89 1.80 -10.70
CA GLU A 473 32.13 1.33 -11.33
C GLU A 473 32.00 -0.12 -11.82
N ASN A 474 31.58 -1.04 -10.94
CA ASN A 474 31.38 -2.44 -11.29
C ASN A 474 30.34 -2.60 -12.42
N LEU A 475 29.25 -1.84 -12.38
CA LEU A 475 28.23 -1.84 -13.43
C LEU A 475 28.80 -1.40 -14.78
N GLY A 476 29.55 -0.30 -14.81
CA GLY A 476 30.19 0.22 -16.02
C GLY A 476 31.19 -0.79 -16.61
N LEU A 477 32.08 -1.31 -15.77
CA LEU A 477 33.07 -2.32 -16.17
C LEU A 477 32.40 -3.58 -16.72
N PHE A 478 31.40 -4.09 -16.01
CA PHE A 478 30.68 -5.29 -16.42
C PHE A 478 29.96 -5.09 -17.76
N LYS A 479 29.24 -3.96 -17.93
CA LYS A 479 28.51 -3.64 -19.15
C LYS A 479 29.44 -3.55 -20.35
N SER A 480 30.45 -2.68 -20.29
CA SER A 480 31.44 -2.48 -21.35
C SER A 480 32.15 -3.77 -21.73
N PHE A 481 32.53 -4.58 -20.74
CA PHE A 481 33.18 -5.85 -20.98
C PHE A 481 32.23 -6.89 -21.59
N SER A 482 30.96 -6.92 -21.16
CA SER A 482 29.95 -7.82 -21.75
C SER A 482 29.67 -7.51 -23.22
N GLU A 483 29.56 -6.22 -23.57
CA GLU A 483 29.33 -5.77 -24.94
C GLU A 483 30.53 -6.07 -25.84
N ALA A 484 31.76 -5.89 -25.34
CA ALA A 484 32.99 -6.18 -26.07
C ALA A 484 33.19 -7.68 -26.37
N ASN A 485 32.55 -8.58 -25.61
CA ASN A 485 32.69 -10.03 -25.73
C ASN A 485 31.37 -10.73 -26.11
N LYS A 486 30.38 -10.00 -26.60
CA LYS A 486 29.03 -10.53 -26.91
C LYS A 486 29.02 -11.71 -27.90
N ASP A 487 30.01 -11.77 -28.79
CA ASP A 487 30.12 -12.79 -29.84
C ASP A 487 30.95 -14.02 -29.41
N GLU A 488 31.59 -13.98 -28.22
CA GLU A 488 32.41 -15.07 -27.68
C GLU A 488 31.55 -16.08 -26.91
N LYS A 489 31.19 -17.18 -27.59
CA LYS A 489 30.29 -18.21 -27.05
C LYS A 489 30.79 -18.89 -25.77
N ARG A 490 32.11 -18.90 -25.54
CA ARG A 490 32.72 -19.53 -24.35
C ARG A 490 32.53 -18.72 -23.07
N ILE A 491 32.23 -17.42 -23.19
CA ILE A 491 32.01 -16.51 -22.07
C ILE A 491 30.50 -16.26 -21.93
N HIS A 492 29.97 -16.40 -20.73
CA HIS A 492 28.59 -16.06 -20.43
C HIS A 492 28.51 -14.95 -19.38
N PHE A 493 27.61 -14.00 -19.61
CA PHE A 493 27.34 -12.88 -18.72
C PHE A 493 26.01 -13.08 -18.03
N ILE A 494 25.99 -12.94 -16.70
CA ILE A 494 24.79 -13.08 -15.90
C ILE A 494 24.74 -12.05 -14.77
N ILE A 495 23.53 -11.81 -14.27
CA ILE A 495 23.28 -11.00 -13.07
C ILE A 495 22.73 -11.92 -11.98
N SER A 496 23.23 -11.81 -10.76
CA SER A 496 22.76 -12.59 -9.62
C SER A 496 22.70 -11.78 -8.33
N ALA A 497 22.28 -12.42 -7.24
CA ALA A 497 22.33 -11.89 -5.89
C ALA A 497 22.92 -12.96 -4.97
N ILE A 498 24.14 -12.72 -4.46
CA ILE A 498 24.88 -13.63 -3.59
C ILE A 498 25.49 -12.80 -2.47
N SER A 499 25.12 -13.09 -1.23
CA SER A 499 25.60 -12.35 -0.06
C SER A 499 27.13 -12.33 0.02
N ASN A 500 27.72 -11.15 0.21
CA ASN A 500 29.13 -11.03 0.54
C ASN A 500 29.43 -9.74 1.33
N PRO A 501 29.51 -9.83 2.67
CA PRO A 501 29.84 -8.69 3.54
C PRO A 501 31.17 -8.01 3.22
N SER A 502 32.13 -8.71 2.60
CA SER A 502 33.45 -8.17 2.27
C SER A 502 33.43 -7.24 1.05
N SER A 503 32.32 -7.15 0.33
CA SER A 503 32.20 -6.30 -0.87
C SER A 503 30.79 -5.75 -0.96
N PRO A 504 30.41 -4.76 -0.13
CA PRO A 504 29.05 -4.24 -0.08
C PRO A 504 28.57 -3.64 -1.41
N GLY A 505 27.28 -3.81 -1.71
CA GLY A 505 26.59 -3.25 -2.87
C GLY A 505 26.60 -4.22 -4.04
N SER A 506 27.72 -4.30 -4.76
CA SER A 506 27.91 -5.27 -5.83
C SER A 506 29.37 -5.66 -6.02
N SER A 507 29.59 -6.79 -6.68
CA SER A 507 30.91 -7.22 -7.16
C SER A 507 30.79 -8.00 -8.46
N ILE A 508 31.90 -8.17 -9.17
CA ILE A 508 31.97 -9.03 -10.35
C ILE A 508 32.67 -10.32 -9.95
N TYR A 509 31.97 -11.44 -10.07
CA TYR A 509 32.47 -12.78 -9.78
C TYR A 509 32.90 -13.45 -11.08
N LEU A 510 33.99 -14.20 -11.02
CA LEU A 510 34.51 -15.01 -12.11
C LEU A 510 34.41 -16.49 -11.77
N TYR A 511 33.74 -17.24 -12.64
CA TYR A 511 33.73 -18.69 -12.60
C TYR A 511 34.45 -19.25 -13.81
N GLU A 512 35.38 -20.16 -13.59
CA GLU A 512 36.13 -20.86 -14.64
C GLU A 512 35.85 -22.36 -14.51
N LYS A 513 35.39 -22.98 -15.60
CA LYS A 513 35.06 -24.42 -15.66
C LYS A 513 34.14 -24.84 -14.51
N GLY A 514 33.13 -24.01 -14.23
CA GLY A 514 32.14 -24.26 -13.18
C GLY A 514 32.61 -23.99 -11.75
N LYS A 515 33.82 -23.47 -11.52
CA LYS A 515 34.34 -23.15 -10.18
C LYS A 515 34.51 -21.64 -10.01
N LEU A 516 34.07 -21.11 -8.86
CA LEU A 516 34.33 -19.73 -8.48
C LEU A 516 35.84 -19.53 -8.26
N THR A 517 36.48 -18.68 -9.05
CA THR A 517 37.92 -18.42 -8.96
C THR A 517 38.25 -17.04 -8.43
N ASP A 518 37.36 -16.06 -8.58
CA ASP A 518 37.57 -14.69 -8.09
C ASP A 518 36.23 -14.03 -7.72
N THR A 519 36.14 -13.44 -6.53
CA THR A 519 34.95 -12.70 -6.05
C THR A 519 35.05 -11.19 -6.26
N GLN A 520 36.20 -10.69 -6.71
CA GLN A 520 36.47 -9.27 -6.96
C GLN A 520 37.15 -9.09 -8.32
N PHE A 521 36.71 -9.89 -9.30
CA PHE A 521 37.28 -9.87 -10.64
C PHE A 521 37.16 -8.47 -11.23
N GLN A 522 38.28 -7.95 -11.72
CA GLN A 522 38.31 -6.68 -12.46
C GLN A 522 38.54 -6.97 -13.94
N PRO A 523 37.50 -6.86 -14.79
CA PRO A 523 37.64 -6.98 -16.23
C PRO A 523 38.57 -5.88 -16.77
N VAL A 524 39.21 -6.14 -17.91
CA VAL A 524 39.99 -5.11 -18.60
C VAL A 524 39.06 -4.05 -19.20
N SER A 525 39.32 -2.78 -18.90
CA SER A 525 38.56 -1.65 -19.42
C SER A 525 39.20 -1.03 -20.67
N LYS A 526 38.42 -0.16 -21.33
CA LYS A 526 38.85 0.59 -22.52
C LYS A 526 40.21 1.26 -22.29
N PRO A 527 41.23 0.94 -23.11
CA PRO A 527 42.53 1.55 -22.95
C PRO A 527 42.55 2.98 -23.53
N PRO A 528 43.50 3.83 -23.08
CA PRO A 528 43.75 5.11 -23.73
C PRO A 528 44.13 4.94 -25.21
N PRO A 529 43.98 5.98 -26.06
CA PRO A 529 44.42 5.92 -27.45
C PRO A 529 45.90 5.55 -27.58
N PRO A 530 46.31 4.85 -28.66
CA PRO A 530 47.71 4.52 -28.88
C PRO A 530 48.50 5.80 -29.21
N ILE A 531 49.74 5.89 -28.74
CA ILE A 531 50.61 7.06 -28.98
C ILE A 531 51.45 6.76 -30.23
N VAL A 532 51.34 7.60 -31.25
CA VAL A 532 52.18 7.47 -32.47
C VAL A 532 53.60 7.92 -32.14
N LYS A 533 54.59 7.02 -32.31
CA LYS A 533 56.00 7.30 -32.00
C LYS A 533 56.79 7.76 -33.23
N ASP A 534 56.74 6.97 -34.30
CA ASP A 534 57.52 7.19 -35.51
C ASP A 534 56.74 6.69 -36.73
N THR A 535 56.88 7.42 -37.83
CA THR A 535 56.14 7.19 -39.08
C THR A 535 57.12 7.32 -40.24
N SER A 536 57.48 6.20 -40.85
CA SER A 536 58.36 6.15 -42.02
C SER A 536 57.62 5.53 -43.21
N ASN A 537 58.28 5.40 -44.37
CA ASN A 537 57.69 4.90 -45.61
C ASN A 537 57.03 3.53 -45.38
N ARG A 538 55.69 3.48 -45.34
CA ARG A 538 54.87 2.26 -45.14
C ARG A 538 54.99 1.57 -43.77
N ILE A 539 55.60 2.22 -42.77
CA ILE A 539 55.76 1.69 -41.41
C ILE A 539 55.21 2.68 -40.39
N MET A 540 54.39 2.20 -39.47
CA MET A 540 53.84 2.99 -38.36
C MET A 540 54.20 2.33 -37.03
N SER A 541 54.85 3.08 -36.15
CA SER A 541 55.19 2.64 -34.80
C SER A 541 54.25 3.26 -33.76
N LEU A 542 53.57 2.42 -32.99
CA LEU A 542 52.62 2.79 -31.95
C LEU A 542 53.12 2.35 -30.58
N LYS A 543 52.91 3.20 -29.57
CA LYS A 543 52.99 2.82 -28.15
C LYS A 543 51.60 2.52 -27.62
N LEU A 544 51.36 1.25 -27.31
CA LEU A 544 50.14 0.77 -26.68
C LEU A 544 50.22 1.01 -25.17
N GLN A 545 49.08 1.33 -24.56
CA GLN A 545 49.00 1.66 -23.13
C GLN A 545 48.19 0.59 -22.40
N LYS A 546 48.56 0.29 -21.15
CA LYS A 546 47.83 -0.69 -20.33
C LYS A 546 46.40 -0.25 -20.06
N SER A 547 45.54 -1.22 -19.74
CA SER A 547 44.19 -0.91 -19.28
C SER A 547 44.26 -0.18 -17.93
N PRO A 548 43.37 0.79 -17.67
CA PRO A 548 43.18 1.35 -16.33
C PRO A 548 42.74 0.32 -15.28
N THR A 549 42.10 -0.79 -15.70
CA THR A 549 41.59 -1.83 -14.80
C THR A 549 41.91 -3.23 -15.31
N GLY A 550 41.95 -4.21 -14.42
CA GLY A 550 42.26 -5.59 -14.77
C GLY A 550 43.71 -5.80 -15.22
N LYS A 551 44.08 -7.08 -15.40
CA LYS A 551 45.44 -7.45 -15.81
C LYS A 551 45.52 -7.59 -17.34
N THR A 552 46.34 -6.76 -17.97
CA THR A 552 46.72 -6.92 -19.38
C THR A 552 47.55 -8.20 -19.56
N VAL A 553 47.10 -9.09 -20.45
CA VAL A 553 47.85 -10.28 -20.90
C VAL A 553 48.57 -9.98 -22.21
N GLN A 554 47.84 -9.41 -23.18
CA GLN A 554 48.38 -9.01 -24.48
C GLN A 554 47.51 -7.88 -25.07
N TYR A 555 47.94 -7.34 -26.20
CA TYR A 555 47.23 -6.32 -26.96
C TYR A 555 46.70 -6.91 -28.27
N ARG A 556 45.49 -6.48 -28.66
CA ARG A 556 44.88 -6.80 -29.95
C ARG A 556 44.75 -5.52 -30.75
N VAL A 557 45.62 -5.31 -31.72
CA VAL A 557 45.57 -4.18 -32.64
C VAL A 557 44.59 -4.51 -33.77
N GLU A 558 43.70 -3.56 -34.05
CA GLU A 558 42.69 -3.65 -35.10
C GLU A 558 42.91 -2.47 -36.07
N TYR A 559 43.08 -2.75 -37.35
CA TYR A 559 43.21 -1.71 -38.36
C TYR A 559 42.33 -1.99 -39.58
N LYS A 560 41.98 -0.92 -40.31
CA LYS A 560 41.28 -1.02 -41.58
C LYS A 560 41.59 0.16 -42.48
N GLU A 561 41.57 -0.07 -43.80
CA GLU A 561 41.63 1.00 -44.79
C GLU A 561 40.30 1.78 -44.83
N VAL A 562 40.36 3.08 -45.06
CA VAL A 562 39.19 3.95 -45.23
C VAL A 562 38.91 4.10 -46.72
N LYS A 563 37.93 3.37 -47.25
CA LYS A 563 37.46 3.51 -48.64
C LYS A 563 36.34 4.54 -48.75
N SER A 564 36.27 5.26 -49.88
CA SER A 564 35.36 6.37 -50.12
C SER A 564 33.90 5.96 -50.39
N ASP A 565 33.65 4.70 -50.78
CA ASP A 565 32.31 4.17 -51.07
C ASP A 565 31.87 3.20 -49.97
N SER A 566 30.80 3.57 -49.24
CA SER A 566 30.34 2.88 -48.04
C SER A 566 29.25 1.84 -48.34
N GLY A 567 29.60 0.56 -48.25
CA GLY A 567 28.70 -0.58 -48.03
C GLY A 567 28.87 -1.16 -46.62
N PRO A 568 27.96 -2.04 -46.12
CA PRO A 568 27.92 -2.42 -44.71
C PRO A 568 29.10 -3.33 -44.32
N GLU A 569 29.83 -2.88 -43.29
CA GLU A 569 30.80 -3.59 -42.44
C GLU A 569 31.97 -4.31 -43.14
N GLU A 570 32.98 -3.54 -43.56
CA GLU A 570 34.32 -4.12 -43.79
C GLU A 570 34.94 -4.62 -42.47
N GLN A 571 35.36 -5.88 -42.48
CA GLN A 571 36.01 -6.61 -41.39
C GLN A 571 37.34 -5.95 -41.03
N TRP A 572 37.60 -5.73 -39.74
CA TRP A 572 38.88 -5.21 -39.25
C TRP A 572 39.95 -6.29 -39.36
N ASP A 573 41.14 -5.93 -39.84
CA ASP A 573 42.32 -6.77 -39.72
C ASP A 573 42.78 -6.77 -38.27
N VAL A 574 43.18 -7.94 -37.75
CA VAL A 574 43.48 -8.15 -36.34
C VAL A 574 44.87 -8.74 -36.16
N GLN A 575 45.69 -8.10 -35.34
CA GLN A 575 47.02 -8.59 -34.95
C GLN A 575 47.17 -8.56 -33.42
N ASN A 576 47.66 -9.66 -32.83
CA ASN A 576 47.94 -9.71 -31.40
C ASN A 576 49.45 -9.52 -31.15
N THR A 577 49.79 -8.81 -30.07
CA THR A 577 51.17 -8.63 -29.61
C THR A 577 51.24 -8.61 -28.09
N ALA A 578 52.33 -9.11 -27.52
CA ALA A 578 52.62 -8.97 -26.09
C ALA A 578 53.34 -7.64 -25.79
N ASP A 579 53.92 -7.00 -26.81
CA ASP A 579 54.76 -5.82 -26.66
C ASP A 579 53.94 -4.53 -26.65
N GLU A 580 54.34 -3.58 -25.79
CA GLU A 580 53.78 -2.23 -25.76
C GLU A 580 54.18 -1.43 -27.01
N ASP A 581 55.32 -1.78 -27.61
CA ASP A 581 55.80 -1.17 -28.85
C ASP A 581 55.38 -2.05 -30.03
N PHE A 582 54.44 -1.54 -30.82
CA PHE A 582 53.86 -2.24 -31.95
C PHE A 582 54.20 -1.52 -33.26
N THR A 583 54.67 -2.30 -34.24
CA THR A 583 55.03 -1.77 -35.55
C THR A 583 54.13 -2.41 -36.61
N GLN A 584 53.30 -1.59 -37.26
CA GLN A 584 52.53 -2.00 -38.42
C GLN A 584 53.35 -1.76 -39.69
N THR A 585 53.61 -2.83 -40.44
CA THR A 585 54.29 -2.79 -41.74
C THR A 585 53.32 -3.08 -42.87
N GLY A 586 53.65 -2.64 -44.09
CA GLY A 586 52.89 -3.00 -45.30
C GLY A 586 51.70 -2.09 -45.60
N LEU A 587 51.63 -0.91 -44.98
CA LEU A 587 50.57 0.06 -45.27
C LEU A 587 50.83 0.75 -46.62
N GLU A 588 49.82 0.81 -47.48
CA GLU A 588 49.93 1.47 -48.78
C GLU A 588 49.98 3.00 -48.65
N SER A 589 50.94 3.61 -49.36
CA SER A 589 51.15 5.06 -49.36
C SER A 589 49.93 5.82 -49.90
N GLY A 590 49.58 6.94 -49.25
CA GLY A 590 48.48 7.82 -49.68
C GLY A 590 47.07 7.35 -49.33
N LYS A 591 46.91 6.12 -48.80
CA LYS A 591 45.63 5.62 -48.28
C LYS A 591 45.46 5.97 -46.80
N LYS A 592 44.22 6.25 -46.40
CA LYS A 592 43.88 6.54 -44.99
C LYS A 592 43.51 5.25 -44.29
N TYR A 593 44.05 5.03 -43.10
CA TYR A 593 43.75 3.89 -42.24
C TYR A 593 43.17 4.37 -40.91
N PHE A 594 42.19 3.63 -40.39
CA PHE A 594 41.82 3.71 -38.99
C PHE A 594 42.50 2.60 -38.22
N ILE A 595 43.13 2.95 -37.10
CA ILE A 595 43.73 1.98 -36.18
C ILE A 595 43.14 2.20 -34.79
N ARG A 596 42.87 1.11 -34.10
CA ARG A 596 42.51 1.06 -32.69
C ARG A 596 43.09 -0.21 -32.07
N TYR A 597 43.02 -0.34 -30.77
CA TYR A 597 43.42 -1.58 -30.11
C TYR A 597 42.54 -1.91 -28.92
N ARG A 598 42.53 -3.18 -28.55
CA ARG A 598 41.88 -3.70 -27.35
C ARG A 598 42.93 -4.31 -26.44
N ILE A 599 42.63 -4.32 -25.15
CA ILE A 599 43.37 -5.09 -24.17
C ILE A 599 42.78 -6.48 -24.13
N VAL A 600 43.63 -7.50 -24.25
CA VAL A 600 43.24 -8.88 -24.00
C VAL A 600 43.61 -9.18 -22.55
N GLY A 601 42.59 -9.44 -21.74
CA GLY A 601 42.75 -9.85 -20.35
C GLY A 601 42.82 -11.37 -20.21
N LYS A 602 42.69 -11.84 -18.96
CA LYS A 602 42.70 -13.27 -18.63
C LYS A 602 41.63 -14.07 -19.37
N VAL A 603 40.42 -13.51 -19.50
CA VAL A 603 39.24 -14.26 -19.98
C VAL A 603 38.58 -13.68 -21.23
N GLY A 604 38.83 -12.42 -21.57
CA GLY A 604 38.20 -11.75 -22.71
C GLY A 604 38.89 -10.44 -23.05
N VAL A 605 38.30 -9.64 -23.93
CA VAL A 605 38.88 -8.37 -24.42
C VAL A 605 38.14 -7.15 -23.90
N SER A 606 38.83 -6.01 -23.82
CA SER A 606 38.21 -4.73 -23.51
C SER A 606 37.42 -4.17 -24.70
N GLU A 607 36.69 -3.08 -24.47
CA GLU A 607 36.32 -2.15 -25.54
C GLU A 607 37.56 -1.67 -26.30
N ALA A 608 37.38 -1.32 -27.57
CA ALA A 608 38.45 -0.73 -28.36
C ALA A 608 38.76 0.69 -27.90
N SER A 609 40.04 1.06 -27.99
CA SER A 609 40.49 2.45 -27.86
C SER A 609 39.77 3.35 -28.86
N GLU A 610 39.86 4.68 -28.66
CA GLU A 610 39.50 5.61 -29.73
C GLU A 610 40.31 5.31 -30.99
N ASN A 611 39.67 5.54 -32.14
CA ASN A 611 40.30 5.37 -33.44
C ASN A 611 41.31 6.50 -33.66
N ILE A 612 42.52 6.15 -34.07
CA ILE A 612 43.46 7.09 -34.66
C ILE A 612 43.41 6.95 -36.18
N SER A 613 43.58 8.06 -36.89
CA SER A 613 43.72 8.05 -38.35
C SER A 613 45.18 8.23 -38.75
N TYR A 614 45.65 7.39 -39.65
CA TYR A 614 47.01 7.46 -40.19
C TYR A 614 46.99 7.45 -41.71
N ILE A 615 47.84 8.25 -42.33
CA ILE A 615 48.07 8.27 -43.78
C ILE A 615 49.58 8.06 -43.98
N PRO A 616 50.02 6.90 -44.51
CA PRO A 616 51.44 6.69 -44.77
C PRO A 616 51.91 7.67 -45.85
N SER A 617 53.00 8.38 -45.55
CA SER A 617 53.60 9.35 -46.48
C SER A 617 54.15 8.65 -47.72
N SER A 618 53.98 9.26 -48.90
CA SER A 618 54.78 8.92 -50.06
C SER A 618 56.15 9.54 -49.87
N GLY A 619 57.18 8.74 -49.58
CA GLY A 619 58.55 9.22 -49.65
C GLY A 619 58.78 9.91 -50.99
N LYS A 620 59.29 11.14 -50.96
CA LYS A 620 60.04 11.70 -52.09
C LYS A 620 61.35 10.92 -52.14
N ASP A 621 61.64 10.33 -53.30
CA ASP A 621 62.96 9.80 -53.62
C ASP A 621 64.07 10.85 -53.40
#